data_AF-A0A1F9PK94-F1
#
_entry.id   AF-A0A1F9PK94-F1
#
_cell.length_a   1.000
_cell.length_b   1.000
_cell.length_c   1.000
_cell.angle_alpha   90.00
_cell.angle_beta   90.00
_cell.angle_gamma   90.00
#
_symmetry.space_group_name_H-M   'P 1'
#
loop_
_entity.id
_entity.type
_entity.pdbx_description
1 polymer ?
#
loop_
_entity_poly.entity_id
_entity_poly.type
_entity_poly.pdbx_seq_one_letter_code
_entity_poly.pdbx_strand_id
1 'polypeptide(L)'
;MYTIILGARPDLSTFAPVPGRGFFGSKPPIEMQVALPASEVAEEQITALQSLGATMSESWTGLRPQTVRILGDQVSIGEVLPQVMLTQPPASDELSTWIGLDDVNLAPVAFDLEKIGPYFIILGPPEGGKTTALATIALALGFACSHLRFRAVLFSPKRGEVYPLDSLAKLPHVVGLSKSERSFDELLIQLENEVESREQARDGAERARAHMMLAIDDYHLVANRLDPKLIERLERLVRHGPDLGITTVLSLPTTVASSLMDPIIRLVKSWRNGLWLSSTESTEAASMGVRIPLNLRNKAMPPGRGFLFSPSSQILLQVASPESTGSGEQGHPSSLGSWVEAILKRGTG
;
A
#
# COMPACT_ATOMS: atom_id res chain seq x y z
N MET A 1 -4.12 51.66 4.74
CA MET A 1 -3.99 50.23 5.10
C MET A 1 -4.72 49.91 6.41
N TYR A 2 -4.49 50.67 7.50
CA TYR A 2 -5.19 50.48 8.79
C TYR A 2 -6.72 50.52 8.73
N THR A 3 -7.32 51.42 7.94
CA THR A 3 -8.80 51.53 7.86
C THR A 3 -9.48 50.29 7.28
N ILE A 4 -8.80 49.51 6.43
CA ILE A 4 -9.34 48.29 5.82
C ILE A 4 -9.41 47.16 6.87
N ILE A 5 -8.42 47.09 7.75
CA ILE A 5 -8.28 46.02 8.75
C ILE A 5 -9.00 46.37 10.06
N LEU A 6 -8.88 47.63 10.51
CA LEU A 6 -9.44 48.09 11.79
C LEU A 6 -10.86 48.65 11.69
N GLY A 7 -11.36 48.90 10.47
CA GLY A 7 -12.67 49.52 10.22
C GLY A 7 -12.81 50.97 10.70
N ALA A 8 -11.74 51.57 11.23
CA ALA A 8 -11.65 52.95 11.67
C ALA A 8 -10.23 53.49 11.45
N ARG A 9 -10.07 54.82 11.42
CA ARG A 9 -8.73 55.44 11.37
C ARG A 9 -8.21 55.56 12.81
N PRO A 10 -7.10 54.87 13.16
CA PRO A 10 -6.45 55.10 14.44
C PRO A 10 -5.86 56.51 14.48
N ASP A 11 -5.77 57.08 15.68
CA ASP A 11 -4.98 58.29 15.88
C ASP A 11 -3.50 57.96 15.77
N LEU A 12 -2.79 58.64 14.88
CA LEU A 12 -1.37 58.43 14.60
C LEU A 12 -0.51 59.57 15.14
N SER A 13 -1.10 60.57 15.81
CA SER A 13 -0.38 61.76 16.27
C SER A 13 0.73 61.44 17.28
N THR A 14 0.53 60.43 18.12
CA THR A 14 1.51 59.95 19.12
C THR A 14 2.15 58.62 18.77
N PHE A 15 1.84 58.05 17.60
CA PHE A 15 2.27 56.70 17.24
C PHE A 15 3.76 56.67 16.88
N ALA A 16 4.53 55.90 17.66
CA ALA A 16 5.93 55.62 17.40
C ALA A 16 6.10 54.22 16.78
N PRO A 17 6.62 54.07 15.55
CA PRO A 17 6.72 52.79 14.86
C PRO A 17 7.90 51.95 15.38
N VAL A 18 7.83 51.52 16.63
CA VAL A 18 8.79 50.57 17.22
C VAL A 18 8.30 49.12 17.03
N PRO A 19 9.20 48.14 16.88
CA PRO A 19 8.81 46.73 16.77
C PRO A 19 7.86 46.30 17.90
N GLY A 20 6.82 45.53 17.55
CA GLY A 20 5.78 45.10 18.49
C GLY A 20 4.71 46.15 18.81
N ARG A 21 4.84 47.41 18.34
CA ARG A 21 3.78 48.42 18.49
C ARG A 21 2.75 48.33 17.38
N GLY A 22 1.48 48.43 17.73
CA GLY A 22 0.39 48.40 16.76
C GLY A 22 -0.95 48.80 17.35
N PHE A 23 -2.01 48.55 16.62
CA PHE A 23 -3.38 48.84 17.05
C PHE A 23 -4.18 47.55 17.20
N PHE A 24 -4.84 47.39 18.34
CA PHE A 24 -5.80 46.32 18.57
C PHE A 24 -7.16 46.69 17.95
N GLY A 25 -7.76 45.75 17.21
CA GLY A 25 -9.00 45.90 16.42
C GLY A 25 -10.27 46.07 17.27
N SER A 26 -10.30 47.12 18.08
CA SER A 26 -11.44 47.56 18.90
C SER A 26 -12.07 48.81 18.29
N LYS A 27 -13.23 49.24 18.81
CA LYS A 27 -13.93 50.46 18.38
C LYS A 27 -14.10 51.40 19.58
N PRO A 28 -13.30 52.46 19.72
CA PRO A 28 -12.19 52.89 18.84
C PRO A 28 -10.96 51.98 18.91
N PRO A 29 -10.07 51.96 17.89
CA PRO A 29 -8.82 51.19 17.94
C PRO A 29 -7.92 51.67 19.07
N ILE A 30 -7.30 50.72 19.78
CA ILE A 30 -6.43 50.99 20.93
C ILE A 30 -4.98 50.73 20.53
N GLU A 31 -4.09 51.69 20.79
CA GLU A 31 -2.65 51.48 20.63
C GLU A 31 -2.16 50.48 21.68
N MET A 32 -1.39 49.48 21.23
CA MET A 32 -0.85 48.41 22.08
C MET A 32 0.63 48.15 21.77
N GLN A 33 1.33 47.64 22.78
CA GLN A 33 2.66 47.06 22.64
C GLN A 33 2.55 45.56 22.94
N VAL A 34 2.98 44.72 21.99
CA VAL A 34 3.01 43.27 22.17
C VAL A 34 4.04 42.90 23.23
N ALA A 35 3.62 42.12 24.22
CA ALA A 35 4.50 41.60 25.25
C ALA A 35 5.54 40.64 24.64
N LEU A 36 6.77 40.71 25.15
CA LEU A 36 7.77 39.70 24.83
C LEU A 36 7.41 38.39 25.52
N PRO A 37 7.78 37.24 24.93
CA PRO A 37 7.49 35.93 25.52
C PRO A 37 8.28 35.67 26.80
N ALA A 38 9.37 36.42 27.01
CA ALA A 38 10.21 36.36 28.20
C ALA A 38 10.69 37.77 28.59
N SER A 39 11.18 37.96 29.82
CA SER A 39 11.56 39.27 30.39
C SER A 39 13.00 39.71 30.08
N GLU A 40 13.79 38.85 29.43
CA GLU A 40 15.22 38.98 29.22
C GLU A 40 15.56 39.96 28.08
N VAL A 41 16.84 40.31 27.95
CA VAL A 41 17.31 41.14 26.83
C VAL A 41 17.22 40.39 25.50
N ALA A 42 17.20 41.12 24.38
CA ALA A 42 16.96 40.55 23.04
C ALA A 42 17.88 39.37 22.67
N GLU A 43 19.14 39.38 23.13
CA GLU A 43 20.12 38.31 22.88
C GLU A 43 19.80 37.01 23.65
N GLU A 44 19.04 37.11 24.75
CA GLU A 44 18.72 36.00 25.65
C GLU A 44 17.28 35.48 25.48
N GLN A 45 16.44 36.18 24.71
CA GLN A 45 15.03 35.84 24.48
C GLN A 45 14.83 34.41 23.96
N ILE A 46 15.72 33.94 23.08
CA ILE A 46 15.63 32.57 22.53
C ILE A 46 15.84 31.54 23.64
N THR A 47 16.88 31.73 24.45
CA THR A 47 17.22 30.83 25.57
C THR A 47 16.13 30.83 26.63
N ALA A 48 15.56 31.99 26.94
CA ALA A 48 14.47 32.12 27.90
C ALA A 48 13.19 31.44 27.41
N LEU A 49 12.84 31.59 26.12
CA LEU A 49 11.71 30.89 25.51
C LEU A 49 11.89 29.37 25.51
N GLN A 50 13.10 28.87 25.21
CA GLN A 50 13.42 27.44 25.28
C GLN A 50 13.27 26.91 26.71
N SER A 51 13.75 27.66 27.71
CA SER A 51 13.63 27.31 29.12
C SER A 51 12.17 27.28 29.57
N LEU A 52 11.37 28.28 29.19
CA LEU A 52 9.95 28.31 29.45
C LEU A 52 9.22 27.10 28.84
N GLY A 53 9.56 26.76 27.59
CA GLY A 53 9.03 25.58 26.91
C GLY A 53 9.38 24.27 27.61
N ALA A 54 10.61 24.14 28.11
CA ALA A 54 11.05 22.98 28.89
C ALA A 54 10.26 22.87 30.21
N THR A 55 10.12 23.97 30.97
CA THR A 55 9.34 24.00 32.22
C THR A 55 7.88 23.65 31.98
N MET A 56 7.25 24.18 30.92
CA MET A 56 5.88 23.83 30.54
C MET A 56 5.76 22.33 30.20
N SER A 57 6.73 21.79 29.46
CA SER A 57 6.78 20.37 29.08
C SER A 57 6.96 19.45 30.29
N GLU A 58 7.83 19.80 31.24
CA GLU A 58 8.07 19.06 32.48
C GLU A 58 6.86 19.10 33.41
N SER A 59 6.16 20.24 33.46
CA SER A 59 4.97 20.42 34.30
C SER A 59 3.73 19.69 33.75
N TRP A 60 3.72 19.35 32.46
CA TRP A 60 2.57 18.72 31.82
C TRP A 60 2.57 17.20 31.97
N THR A 61 1.63 16.69 32.78
CA THR A 61 1.43 15.24 33.00
C THR A 61 0.25 14.65 32.20
N GLY A 62 -0.45 15.47 31.42
CA GLY A 62 -1.61 15.05 30.63
C GLY A 62 -1.25 14.41 29.30
N LEU A 63 -2.27 14.02 28.54
CA LEU A 63 -2.11 13.55 27.16
C LEU A 63 -1.48 14.67 26.32
N ARG A 64 -0.43 14.32 25.56
CA ARG A 64 0.15 15.22 24.55
C ARG A 64 -0.60 15.05 23.24
N PRO A 65 -0.69 16.11 22.41
CA PRO A 65 -1.19 15.96 21.05
C PRO A 65 -0.36 14.91 20.32
N GLN A 66 -1.03 14.08 19.51
CA GLN A 66 -0.31 13.14 18.64
C GLN A 66 0.60 13.93 17.70
N THR A 67 1.81 13.42 17.49
CA THR A 67 2.73 14.03 16.53
C THR A 67 2.11 13.96 15.14
N VAL A 68 2.24 15.05 14.38
CA VAL A 68 1.88 15.03 12.96
C VAL A 68 2.88 14.10 12.28
N ARG A 69 2.41 12.92 11.91
CA ARG A 69 3.18 11.95 11.14
C ARG A 69 2.94 12.22 9.66
N ILE A 70 3.99 12.12 8.87
CA ILE A 70 3.93 12.19 7.42
C ILE A 70 4.07 10.76 6.91
N LEU A 71 3.39 10.43 5.80
CA LEU A 71 3.54 9.14 5.16
C LEU A 71 5.00 8.96 4.72
N GLY A 72 5.68 7.99 5.33
CA GLY A 72 7.07 7.68 5.02
C GLY A 72 7.24 7.19 3.59
N ASP A 73 8.45 7.35 3.03
CA ASP A 73 8.81 6.79 1.71
C ASP A 73 8.94 5.28 1.75
N GLN A 74 9.11 4.71 2.94
CA GLN A 74 8.96 3.30 3.23
C GLN A 74 8.11 3.10 4.47
N VAL A 75 7.28 2.07 4.44
CA VAL A 75 6.46 1.60 5.55
C VAL A 75 6.82 0.14 5.74
N SER A 76 7.07 -0.29 6.97
CA SER A 76 7.31 -1.71 7.24
C SER A 76 5.99 -2.47 7.34
N ILE A 77 5.96 -3.72 6.88
CA ILE A 77 4.75 -4.55 7.04
C ILE A 77 4.39 -4.78 8.52
N GLY A 78 5.37 -4.71 9.43
CA GLY A 78 5.13 -4.77 10.87
C GLY A 78 4.42 -3.53 11.43
N GLU A 79 4.54 -2.37 10.79
CA GLU A 79 3.80 -1.15 11.19
C GLU A 79 2.33 -1.23 10.78
N VAL A 80 2.01 -2.08 9.82
CA VAL A 80 0.67 -2.23 9.27
C VAL A 80 -0.04 -3.39 9.93
N LEU A 81 0.59 -4.56 10.05
CA LEU A 81 -0.03 -5.76 10.60
C LEU A 81 -0.10 -5.71 12.14
N PRO A 82 -1.23 -6.12 12.74
CA PRO A 82 -1.39 -6.02 14.19
C PRO A 82 -0.52 -7.04 14.92
N GLN A 83 0.29 -6.58 15.89
CA GLN A 83 1.21 -7.41 16.67
C GLN A 83 0.55 -8.63 17.32
N VAL A 84 -0.71 -8.50 17.77
CA VAL A 84 -1.46 -9.60 18.42
C VAL A 84 -1.51 -10.84 17.52
N MET A 85 -1.56 -10.67 16.20
CA MET A 85 -1.61 -11.78 15.25
C MET A 85 -0.28 -12.55 15.12
N LEU A 86 0.84 -12.02 15.63
CA LEU A 86 2.11 -12.77 15.70
C LEU A 86 2.04 -13.91 16.73
N THR A 87 1.20 -13.78 17.75
CA THR A 87 1.14 -14.72 18.90
C THR A 87 -0.14 -15.55 18.94
N GLN A 88 -1.15 -15.19 18.16
CA GLN A 88 -2.46 -15.86 18.13
C GLN A 88 -2.78 -16.35 16.72
N PRO A 89 -3.44 -17.52 16.53
CA PRO A 89 -3.87 -18.00 15.22
C PRO A 89 -4.82 -17.03 14.53
N PRO A 90 -4.98 -17.10 13.19
CA PRO A 90 -5.79 -16.14 12.45
C PRO A 90 -7.25 -16.30 12.89
N ALA A 91 -7.86 -15.22 13.37
CA ALA A 91 -9.17 -15.24 14.00
C ALA A 91 -10.33 -15.10 13.00
N SER A 92 -10.06 -14.61 11.78
CA SER A 92 -11.11 -14.31 10.80
C SER A 92 -11.18 -15.35 9.68
N ASP A 93 -12.41 -15.72 9.31
CA ASP A 93 -12.71 -16.47 8.08
C ASP A 93 -12.67 -15.59 6.82
N GLU A 94 -12.52 -14.27 7.00
CA GLU A 94 -12.40 -13.28 5.92
C GLU A 94 -11.05 -13.43 5.19
N LEU A 95 -11.09 -13.31 3.86
CA LEU A 95 -9.89 -13.27 3.01
C LEU A 95 -9.35 -11.84 2.86
N SER A 96 -9.24 -11.15 3.99
CA SER A 96 -8.85 -9.75 4.08
C SER A 96 -7.59 -9.56 4.92
N THR A 97 -6.80 -8.53 4.59
CA THR A 97 -5.58 -8.16 5.32
C THR A 97 -5.27 -6.68 5.08
N TRP A 98 -4.20 -6.18 5.69
CA TRP A 98 -3.73 -4.81 5.47
C TRP A 98 -2.40 -4.82 4.71
N ILE A 99 -2.26 -3.92 3.73
CA ILE A 99 -1.13 -3.94 2.77
C ILE A 99 -0.29 -2.65 2.75
N GLY A 100 -0.71 -1.62 3.49
CA GLY A 100 -0.05 -0.32 3.48
C GLY A 100 -0.77 0.71 4.35
N LEU A 101 -0.31 1.96 4.30
CA LEU A 101 -0.94 3.09 5.00
C LEU A 101 -1.42 4.14 3.99
N ASP A 102 -2.59 4.73 4.25
CA ASP A 102 -3.10 5.84 3.43
C ASP A 102 -2.35 7.17 3.69
N ASP A 103 -2.47 8.13 2.79
CA ASP A 103 -1.81 9.46 2.89
C ASP A 103 -2.55 10.47 3.79
N VAL A 104 -3.79 10.20 4.19
CA VAL A 104 -4.66 11.17 4.86
C VAL A 104 -4.62 11.02 6.38
N ASN A 105 -4.87 9.81 6.86
CA ASN A 105 -4.95 9.44 8.27
C ASN A 105 -3.80 8.51 8.69
N LEU A 106 -2.98 8.04 7.74
CA LEU A 106 -2.02 6.96 7.95
C LEU A 106 -2.72 5.72 8.51
N ALA A 107 -3.97 5.47 8.10
CA ALA A 107 -4.70 4.29 8.53
C ALA A 107 -4.29 3.09 7.67
N PRO A 108 -4.28 1.87 8.23
CA PRO A 108 -4.08 0.65 7.47
C PRO A 108 -5.08 0.52 6.32
N VAL A 109 -4.56 0.28 5.12
CA VAL A 109 -5.37 0.07 3.91
C VAL A 109 -5.64 -1.41 3.75
N ALA A 110 -6.94 -1.76 3.75
CA ALA A 110 -7.39 -3.13 3.58
C ALA A 110 -7.29 -3.60 2.12
N PHE A 111 -6.86 -4.85 1.98
CA PHE A 111 -6.93 -5.65 0.77
C PHE A 111 -7.80 -6.86 1.07
N ASP A 112 -8.87 -7.02 0.32
CA ASP A 112 -9.86 -8.09 0.53
C ASP A 112 -10.01 -8.87 -0.78
N LEU A 113 -9.51 -10.11 -0.77
CA LEU A 113 -9.42 -10.96 -1.95
C LEU A 113 -10.79 -11.28 -2.56
N GLU A 114 -11.84 -11.36 -1.73
CA GLU A 114 -13.20 -11.63 -2.18
C GLU A 114 -13.82 -10.36 -2.79
N LYS A 115 -13.62 -9.20 -2.14
CA LYS A 115 -14.17 -7.92 -2.62
C LYS A 115 -13.46 -7.37 -3.85
N ILE A 116 -12.16 -7.64 -4.04
CA ILE A 116 -11.47 -7.16 -5.24
C ILE A 116 -11.96 -7.85 -6.52
N GLY A 117 -12.57 -9.04 -6.39
CA GLY A 117 -13.11 -9.81 -7.49
C GLY A 117 -12.06 -10.68 -8.21
N PRO A 118 -12.35 -11.11 -9.45
CA PRO A 118 -11.56 -12.11 -10.15
C PRO A 118 -10.19 -11.63 -10.63
N TYR A 119 -10.01 -10.32 -10.80
CA TYR A 119 -8.84 -9.76 -11.47
C TYR A 119 -8.26 -8.58 -10.68
N PHE A 120 -6.94 -8.59 -10.51
CA PHE A 120 -6.19 -7.49 -9.91
C PHE A 120 -4.94 -7.19 -10.73
N ILE A 121 -4.65 -5.91 -10.95
CA ILE A 121 -3.49 -5.50 -11.76
C ILE A 121 -2.56 -4.61 -10.95
N ILE A 122 -1.26 -4.88 -11.00
CA ILE A 122 -0.21 -4.07 -10.35
C ILE A 122 0.61 -3.41 -11.45
N LEU A 123 0.42 -2.10 -11.59
CA LEU A 123 1.04 -1.27 -12.61
C LEU A 123 2.08 -0.35 -11.99
N GLY A 124 3.20 -0.16 -12.68
CA GLY A 124 4.24 0.77 -12.25
C GLY A 124 5.51 0.66 -13.09
N PRO A 125 6.36 1.69 -13.15
CA PRO A 125 7.62 1.62 -13.87
C PRO A 125 8.53 0.50 -13.30
N PRO A 126 9.60 0.10 -14.01
CA PRO A 126 10.67 -0.70 -13.41
C PRO A 126 11.09 -0.11 -12.07
N GLU A 127 11.35 -0.97 -11.08
CA GLU A 127 11.73 -0.58 -9.71
C GLU A 127 10.67 0.22 -8.92
N GLY A 128 9.45 0.40 -9.45
CA GLY A 128 8.34 1.07 -8.75
C GLY A 128 7.71 0.26 -7.60
N GLY A 129 8.29 -0.87 -7.19
CA GLY A 129 7.79 -1.69 -6.09
C GLY A 129 6.69 -2.70 -6.46
N LYS A 130 6.47 -3.03 -7.74
CA LYS A 130 5.45 -4.01 -8.19
C LYS A 130 5.62 -5.39 -7.54
N THR A 131 6.81 -5.96 -7.63
CA THR A 131 7.14 -7.27 -7.05
C THR A 131 7.02 -7.26 -5.54
N THR A 132 7.48 -6.18 -4.88
CA THR A 132 7.33 -5.99 -3.44
C THR A 132 5.85 -5.91 -3.04
N ALA A 133 5.01 -5.22 -3.81
CA ALA A 133 3.57 -5.17 -3.56
C ALA A 133 2.91 -6.55 -3.69
N LEU A 134 3.26 -7.31 -4.73
CA LEU A 134 2.80 -8.69 -4.92
C LEU A 134 3.21 -9.57 -3.72
N ALA A 135 4.49 -9.47 -3.31
CA ALA A 135 5.02 -10.22 -2.18
C ALA A 135 4.34 -9.83 -0.87
N THR A 136 4.06 -8.55 -0.67
CA THR A 136 3.38 -7.99 0.50
C THR A 136 1.95 -8.51 0.58
N ILE A 137 1.20 -8.49 -0.52
CA ILE A 137 -0.17 -9.03 -0.57
C ILE A 137 -0.17 -10.52 -0.21
N ALA A 138 0.69 -11.31 -0.86
CA ALA A 138 0.77 -12.75 -0.62
C ALA A 138 1.17 -13.09 0.83
N LEU A 139 2.17 -12.37 1.37
CA LEU A 139 2.62 -12.55 2.75
C LEU A 139 1.53 -12.14 3.74
N ALA A 140 0.93 -10.95 3.55
CA ALA A 140 -0.10 -10.42 4.44
C ALA A 140 -1.36 -11.30 4.47
N LEU A 141 -1.74 -11.91 3.34
CA LEU A 141 -2.81 -12.90 3.29
C LEU A 141 -2.39 -14.22 3.96
N GLY A 142 -1.15 -14.70 3.73
CA GLY A 142 -0.63 -15.87 4.44
C GLY A 142 -0.52 -15.67 5.95
N PHE A 143 -0.31 -14.42 6.38
CA PHE A 143 -0.32 -14.02 7.78
C PHE A 143 -1.74 -13.91 8.35
N ALA A 144 -2.69 -13.37 7.59
CA ALA A 144 -4.05 -13.14 8.06
C ALA A 144 -4.98 -14.35 7.95
N CYS A 145 -4.75 -15.24 6.99
CA CYS A 145 -5.66 -16.33 6.62
C CYS A 145 -5.02 -17.70 6.86
N SER A 146 -5.83 -18.72 7.14
CA SER A 146 -5.38 -20.11 7.14
C SER A 146 -5.10 -20.60 5.72
N HIS A 147 -4.14 -21.52 5.55
CA HIS A 147 -3.88 -22.19 4.26
C HIS A 147 -5.05 -23.05 3.79
N LEU A 148 -6.02 -23.36 4.67
CA LEU A 148 -7.28 -24.02 4.32
C LEU A 148 -8.27 -23.07 3.63
N ARG A 149 -8.08 -21.75 3.79
CA ARG A 149 -8.93 -20.70 3.22
C ARG A 149 -8.23 -19.95 2.08
N PHE A 150 -6.92 -19.78 2.15
CA PHE A 150 -6.12 -19.08 1.15
C PHE A 150 -4.99 -19.94 0.61
N ARG A 151 -4.85 -20.00 -0.71
CA ARG A 151 -3.69 -20.58 -1.40
C ARG A 151 -3.18 -19.61 -2.46
N ALA A 152 -1.89 -19.71 -2.79
CA ALA A 152 -1.27 -18.93 -3.84
C ALA A 152 -0.47 -19.82 -4.80
N VAL A 153 -0.54 -19.49 -6.08
CA VAL A 153 0.38 -19.97 -7.11
C VAL A 153 1.11 -18.77 -7.67
N LEU A 154 2.43 -18.82 -7.62
CA LEU A 154 3.30 -17.69 -7.97
C LEU A 154 4.07 -18.03 -9.23
N PHE A 155 4.11 -17.10 -10.18
CA PHE A 155 5.02 -17.14 -11.31
C PHE A 155 5.83 -15.85 -11.36
N SER A 156 7.13 -15.99 -11.53
CA SER A 156 8.00 -14.86 -11.85
C SER A 156 9.09 -15.29 -12.83
N PRO A 157 9.27 -14.57 -13.95
CA PRO A 157 10.41 -14.79 -14.84
C PRO A 157 11.72 -14.70 -14.04
N LYS A 158 12.64 -15.64 -14.28
CA LYS A 158 13.94 -15.67 -13.60
C LYS A 158 14.70 -14.35 -13.80
N ARG A 159 14.89 -13.59 -12.72
CA ARG A 159 15.70 -12.37 -12.66
C ARG A 159 16.64 -12.48 -11.45
N GLY A 160 17.95 -12.51 -11.72
CA GLY A 160 18.97 -12.62 -10.67
C GLY A 160 18.94 -13.93 -9.88
N GLU A 161 19.74 -13.99 -8.82
CA GLU A 161 19.87 -15.18 -7.96
C GLU A 161 18.86 -15.21 -6.81
N VAL A 162 18.48 -14.04 -6.27
CA VAL A 162 17.51 -13.89 -5.17
C VAL A 162 16.40 -12.96 -5.62
N TYR A 163 15.17 -13.45 -5.59
CA TYR A 163 13.98 -12.70 -5.96
C TYR A 163 13.01 -12.62 -4.76
N PRO A 164 12.30 -11.50 -4.53
CA PRO A 164 11.44 -11.36 -3.37
C PRO A 164 10.45 -12.53 -3.21
N LEU A 165 9.85 -13.02 -4.30
CA LEU A 165 8.87 -14.11 -4.21
C LEU A 165 9.45 -15.46 -3.75
N ASP A 166 10.77 -15.63 -3.76
CA ASP A 166 11.43 -16.90 -3.45
C ASP A 166 11.21 -17.36 -2.01
N SER A 167 11.23 -16.42 -1.08
CA SER A 167 11.03 -16.75 0.34
C SER A 167 9.61 -17.24 0.60
N LEU A 168 8.63 -16.77 -0.19
CA LEU A 168 7.22 -17.14 -0.04
C LEU A 168 6.96 -18.62 -0.36
N ALA A 169 7.80 -19.25 -1.19
CA ALA A 169 7.65 -20.66 -1.55
C ALA A 169 7.69 -21.62 -0.34
N LYS A 170 8.21 -21.17 0.81
CA LYS A 170 8.22 -21.95 2.04
C LYS A 170 6.90 -21.87 2.83
N LEU A 171 6.01 -20.94 2.51
CA LEU A 171 4.72 -20.81 3.20
C LEU A 171 3.81 -21.98 2.84
N PRO A 172 3.03 -22.52 3.80
CA PRO A 172 2.08 -23.59 3.52
C PRO A 172 0.97 -23.13 2.55
N HIS A 173 0.72 -21.83 2.44
CA HIS A 173 -0.25 -21.26 1.50
C HIS A 173 0.22 -21.32 0.04
N VAL A 174 1.53 -21.34 -0.22
CA VAL A 174 2.05 -21.34 -1.60
C VAL A 174 2.11 -22.78 -2.10
N VAL A 175 1.25 -23.10 -3.07
CA VAL A 175 1.14 -24.43 -3.66
C VAL A 175 2.22 -24.64 -4.73
N GLY A 176 2.67 -23.56 -5.36
CA GLY A 176 3.72 -23.61 -6.37
C GLY A 176 4.33 -22.24 -6.65
N LEU A 177 5.64 -22.24 -6.88
CA LEU A 177 6.39 -21.11 -7.41
C LEU A 177 7.14 -21.59 -8.65
N SER A 178 6.88 -20.96 -9.80
CA SER A 178 7.61 -21.23 -11.04
C SER A 178 8.46 -20.04 -11.48
N LYS A 179 9.61 -20.36 -12.07
CA LYS A 179 10.56 -19.41 -12.66
C LYS A 179 10.94 -19.71 -14.10
N SER A 180 10.45 -20.82 -14.63
CA SER A 180 10.78 -21.30 -15.98
C SER A 180 9.51 -21.74 -16.68
N GLU A 181 9.53 -21.70 -18.01
CA GLU A 181 8.41 -22.19 -18.82
C GLU A 181 7.99 -23.61 -18.46
N ARG A 182 8.96 -24.53 -18.34
CA ARG A 182 8.70 -25.92 -17.96
C ARG A 182 8.00 -26.05 -16.60
N SER A 183 8.53 -25.38 -15.57
CA SER A 183 7.90 -25.44 -14.24
C SER A 183 6.56 -24.71 -14.21
N PHE A 184 6.34 -23.73 -15.08
CA PHE A 184 5.05 -23.06 -15.21
C PHE A 184 4.01 -23.96 -15.88
N ASP A 185 4.41 -24.68 -16.92
CA ASP A 185 3.59 -25.69 -17.59
C ASP A 185 3.14 -26.78 -16.59
N GLU A 186 4.06 -27.29 -15.78
CA GLU A 186 3.75 -28.26 -14.71
C GLU A 186 2.75 -27.71 -13.68
N LEU A 187 2.92 -26.45 -13.23
CA LEU A 187 1.97 -25.80 -12.33
C LEU A 187 0.61 -25.54 -13.00
N LEU A 188 0.59 -25.22 -14.29
CA LEU A 188 -0.65 -24.99 -15.02
C LEU A 188 -1.46 -26.28 -15.14
N ILE A 189 -0.81 -27.43 -15.38
CA ILE A 189 -1.47 -28.75 -15.36
C ILE A 189 -2.12 -29.01 -14.00
N GLN A 190 -1.41 -28.71 -12.89
CA GLN A 190 -1.96 -28.88 -11.55
C GLN A 190 -3.18 -27.99 -11.30
N LEU A 191 -3.12 -26.73 -11.75
CA LEU A 191 -4.22 -25.79 -11.64
C LEU A 191 -5.43 -26.18 -12.51
N GLU A 192 -5.20 -26.68 -13.71
CA GLU A 192 -6.26 -27.21 -14.59
C GLU A 192 -6.97 -28.42 -13.96
N ASN A 193 -6.21 -29.36 -13.38
CA ASN A 193 -6.79 -30.50 -12.66
C ASN A 193 -7.60 -30.06 -11.43
N GLU A 194 -7.12 -29.05 -10.70
CA GLU A 194 -7.85 -28.48 -9.57
C GLU A 194 -9.14 -27.79 -10.04
N VAL A 195 -9.10 -27.05 -11.15
CA VAL A 195 -10.28 -26.45 -11.79
C VAL A 195 -11.30 -27.52 -12.17
N GLU A 196 -10.88 -28.58 -12.87
CA GLU A 196 -11.75 -29.68 -13.27
C GLU A 196 -12.39 -30.39 -12.07
N SER A 197 -11.59 -30.68 -11.03
CA SER A 197 -12.08 -31.23 -9.76
C SER A 197 -13.11 -30.32 -9.09
N ARG A 198 -12.92 -28.99 -9.17
CA ARG A 198 -13.85 -28.02 -8.60
C ARG A 198 -15.18 -28.00 -9.34
N GLU A 199 -15.14 -28.04 -10.67
CA GLU A 199 -16.33 -28.10 -11.53
C GLU A 199 -17.13 -29.38 -11.26
N GLN A 200 -16.48 -30.54 -11.27
CA GLN A 200 -17.16 -31.83 -11.04
C GLN A 200 -17.87 -31.92 -9.69
N ALA A 201 -17.28 -31.34 -8.63
CA ALA A 201 -17.91 -31.33 -7.31
C ALA A 201 -18.85 -30.14 -7.07
N ARG A 202 -18.91 -29.13 -7.95
CA ARG A 202 -19.96 -28.11 -7.91
C ARG A 202 -21.36 -28.74 -8.12
N ASP A 203 -21.41 -29.85 -8.85
CA ASP A 203 -22.61 -30.65 -9.07
C ASP A 203 -23.00 -31.54 -7.86
N GLY A 204 -22.20 -31.56 -6.78
CA GLY A 204 -22.43 -32.39 -5.60
C GLY A 204 -21.82 -31.81 -4.31
N ALA A 205 -22.62 -31.00 -3.60
CA ALA A 205 -22.34 -30.39 -2.29
C ALA A 205 -21.13 -29.43 -2.21
N GLU A 206 -21.40 -28.14 -1.95
CA GLU A 206 -20.39 -27.11 -1.66
C GLU A 206 -19.56 -27.47 -0.42
N ARG A 207 -18.37 -28.03 -0.63
CA ARG A 207 -17.31 -27.96 0.40
C ARG A 207 -16.70 -26.57 0.38
N ALA A 208 -16.48 -26.01 1.56
CA ALA A 208 -15.63 -24.82 1.72
C ALA A 208 -14.22 -25.12 1.19
N ARG A 209 -13.85 -24.48 0.08
CA ARG A 209 -12.54 -24.63 -0.57
C ARG A 209 -11.70 -23.40 -0.32
N ALA A 210 -10.37 -23.57 -0.36
CA ALA A 210 -9.47 -22.44 -0.32
C ALA A 210 -9.62 -21.61 -1.60
N HIS A 211 -9.73 -20.30 -1.44
CA HIS A 211 -9.62 -19.35 -2.54
C HIS A 211 -8.16 -19.29 -3.00
N MET A 212 -7.95 -19.35 -4.31
CA MET A 212 -6.62 -19.39 -4.90
C MET A 212 -6.28 -18.04 -5.54
N MET A 213 -5.08 -17.54 -5.26
CA MET A 213 -4.50 -16.41 -5.96
C MET A 213 -3.46 -16.90 -6.97
N LEU A 214 -3.74 -16.74 -8.26
CA LEU A 214 -2.75 -16.93 -9.32
C LEU A 214 -2.03 -15.61 -9.58
N ALA A 215 -0.81 -15.49 -9.09
CA ALA A 215 -0.03 -14.28 -9.17
C ALA A 215 1.10 -14.41 -10.20
N ILE A 216 1.08 -13.58 -11.24
CA ILE A 216 2.08 -13.57 -12.32
C ILE A 216 2.80 -12.23 -12.31
N ASP A 217 4.04 -12.25 -11.82
CA ASP A 217 4.91 -11.08 -11.84
C ASP A 217 5.47 -10.85 -13.24
N ASP A 218 5.53 -9.59 -13.66
CA ASP A 218 5.98 -9.15 -14.98
C ASP A 218 5.35 -9.98 -16.12
N TYR A 219 4.02 -9.99 -16.19
CA TYR A 219 3.24 -10.76 -17.17
C TYR A 219 3.64 -10.51 -18.63
N HIS A 220 4.09 -9.31 -18.99
CA HIS A 220 4.65 -9.04 -20.32
C HIS A 220 5.87 -9.92 -20.68
N LEU A 221 6.56 -10.40 -19.64
CA LEU A 221 7.53 -11.50 -19.59
C LEU A 221 7.01 -12.76 -20.26
N VAL A 222 5.83 -13.16 -19.81
CA VAL A 222 5.11 -14.37 -20.19
C VAL A 222 4.52 -14.24 -21.59
N ALA A 223 3.76 -13.17 -21.81
CA ALA A 223 3.00 -12.96 -23.04
C ALA A 223 3.88 -12.96 -24.30
N ASN A 224 5.13 -12.52 -24.20
CA ASN A 224 6.03 -12.41 -25.35
C ASN A 224 7.04 -13.57 -25.50
N ARG A 225 7.21 -14.43 -24.48
CA ARG A 225 8.29 -15.42 -24.45
C ARG A 225 7.84 -16.87 -24.38
N LEU A 226 6.65 -17.16 -23.87
CA LEU A 226 6.17 -18.53 -23.72
C LEU A 226 5.52 -19.06 -25.00
N ASP A 227 5.46 -20.39 -25.13
CA ASP A 227 4.72 -21.05 -26.20
C ASP A 227 3.26 -20.53 -26.28
N PRO A 228 2.78 -20.12 -27.48
CA PRO A 228 1.39 -19.70 -27.68
C PRO A 228 0.34 -20.67 -27.12
N LYS A 229 0.60 -21.98 -27.13
CA LYS A 229 -0.30 -23.00 -26.55
C LYS A 229 -0.41 -22.87 -25.03
N LEU A 230 0.70 -22.51 -24.37
CA LEU A 230 0.72 -22.30 -22.93
C LEU A 230 -0.05 -21.03 -22.55
N ILE A 231 0.06 -19.98 -23.37
CA ILE A 231 -0.75 -18.75 -23.22
C ILE A 231 -2.24 -19.02 -23.41
N GLU A 232 -2.62 -19.83 -24.41
CA GLU A 232 -4.04 -20.18 -24.63
C GLU A 232 -4.63 -20.94 -23.44
N ARG A 233 -3.88 -21.89 -22.87
CA ARG A 233 -4.27 -22.61 -21.66
C ARG A 233 -4.42 -21.68 -20.46
N LEU A 234 -3.45 -20.78 -20.27
CA LEU A 234 -3.53 -19.75 -19.23
C LEU A 234 -4.77 -18.86 -19.42
N GLU A 235 -5.07 -18.44 -20.65
CA GLU A 235 -6.25 -17.61 -20.92
C GLU A 235 -7.54 -18.33 -20.51
N ARG A 236 -7.68 -19.61 -20.88
CA ARG A 236 -8.83 -20.42 -20.49
C ARG A 236 -8.95 -20.48 -18.96
N LEU A 237 -7.84 -20.70 -18.26
CA LEU A 237 -7.84 -20.74 -16.81
C LEU A 237 -8.23 -19.39 -16.18
N VAL A 238 -7.68 -18.27 -16.66
CA VAL A 238 -8.01 -16.92 -16.17
C VAL A 238 -9.48 -16.58 -16.41
N ARG A 239 -10.08 -17.11 -17.48
CA ARG A 239 -11.50 -16.91 -17.80
C ARG A 239 -12.46 -17.72 -16.92
N HIS A 240 -12.14 -18.97 -16.62
CA HIS A 240 -13.02 -19.89 -15.85
C HIS A 240 -12.73 -19.88 -14.35
N GLY A 241 -11.50 -19.54 -13.96
CA GLY A 241 -11.06 -19.47 -12.57
C GLY A 241 -11.97 -18.68 -11.62
N PRO A 242 -12.57 -17.53 -12.02
CA PRO A 242 -13.47 -16.76 -11.17
C PRO A 242 -14.61 -17.57 -10.55
N ASP A 243 -15.26 -18.42 -11.34
CA ASP A 243 -16.41 -19.23 -10.91
C ASP A 243 -16.01 -20.33 -9.91
N LEU A 244 -14.71 -20.54 -9.74
CA LEU A 244 -14.11 -21.61 -8.94
C LEU A 244 -13.28 -21.05 -7.78
N GLY A 245 -13.39 -19.75 -7.49
CA GLY A 245 -12.66 -19.10 -6.40
C GLY A 245 -11.18 -18.93 -6.70
N ILE A 246 -10.85 -18.57 -7.96
CA ILE A 246 -9.49 -18.22 -8.38
C ILE A 246 -9.46 -16.74 -8.78
N THR A 247 -8.65 -15.95 -8.07
CA THR A 247 -8.34 -14.57 -8.44
C THR A 247 -6.99 -14.51 -9.13
N THR A 248 -6.94 -13.85 -10.29
CA THR A 248 -5.70 -13.64 -11.04
C THR A 248 -5.13 -12.26 -10.73
N VAL A 249 -3.86 -12.22 -10.33
CA VAL A 249 -3.09 -11.01 -10.05
C VAL A 249 -1.95 -10.89 -11.04
N LEU A 250 -1.93 -9.82 -11.83
CA LEU A 250 -0.87 -9.59 -12.83
C LEU A 250 -0.07 -8.34 -12.50
N SER A 251 1.25 -8.40 -12.65
CA SER A 251 2.10 -7.21 -12.61
C SER A 251 2.66 -6.90 -14.00
N LEU A 252 2.72 -5.60 -14.35
CA LEU A 252 3.32 -5.15 -15.62
C LEU A 252 3.72 -3.67 -15.57
N PRO A 253 4.70 -3.24 -16.41
CA PRO A 253 5.01 -1.83 -16.60
C PRO A 253 3.82 -1.02 -17.13
N THR A 254 3.68 0.23 -16.70
CA THR A 254 2.59 1.13 -17.17
C THR A 254 2.62 1.31 -18.69
N THR A 255 3.82 1.48 -19.25
CA THR A 255 4.07 1.62 -20.70
C THR A 255 3.69 0.38 -21.51
N VAL A 256 3.73 -0.80 -20.90
CA VAL A 256 3.32 -2.05 -21.56
C VAL A 256 1.81 -2.24 -21.43
N ALA A 257 1.21 -1.83 -20.31
CA ALA A 257 -0.23 -1.94 -20.09
C ALA A 257 -1.05 -1.16 -21.13
N SER A 258 -0.53 -0.07 -21.68
CA SER A 258 -1.18 0.72 -22.73
C SER A 258 -1.08 0.08 -24.12
N SER A 259 0.02 -0.65 -24.41
CA SER A 259 0.34 -1.18 -25.74
C SER A 259 -0.02 -2.65 -25.93
N LEU A 260 -0.06 -3.43 -24.85
CA LEU A 260 -0.30 -4.88 -24.90
C LEU A 260 -1.80 -5.17 -25.09
N MET A 261 -2.13 -5.91 -26.16
CA MET A 261 -3.51 -6.17 -26.62
C MET A 261 -3.95 -7.63 -26.48
N ASP A 262 -3.23 -8.43 -25.68
CA ASP A 262 -3.58 -9.84 -25.50
C ASP A 262 -4.93 -10.00 -24.75
N PRO A 263 -5.63 -11.13 -24.94
CA PRO A 263 -6.95 -11.36 -24.35
C PRO A 263 -6.97 -11.28 -22.82
N ILE A 264 -5.95 -11.77 -22.13
CA ILE A 264 -5.87 -11.77 -20.67
C ILE A 264 -5.77 -10.33 -20.16
N ILE A 265 -4.91 -9.51 -20.75
CA ILE A 265 -4.79 -8.09 -20.36
C ILE A 265 -6.07 -7.31 -20.63
N ARG A 266 -6.76 -7.56 -21.75
CA ARG A 266 -8.06 -6.93 -22.00
C ARG A 266 -9.10 -7.30 -20.94
N LEU A 267 -9.13 -8.56 -20.54
CA LEU A 267 -10.02 -9.07 -19.49
C LEU A 267 -9.71 -8.41 -18.14
N VAL A 268 -8.46 -8.45 -17.70
CA VAL A 268 -8.03 -7.86 -16.42
C VAL A 268 -8.24 -6.33 -16.39
N LYS A 269 -7.89 -5.61 -17.47
CA LYS A 269 -8.09 -4.14 -17.54
C LYS A 269 -9.56 -3.74 -17.52
N SER A 270 -10.46 -4.59 -18.04
CA SER A 270 -11.91 -4.31 -18.02
C SER A 270 -12.47 -4.24 -16.61
N TRP A 271 -11.87 -4.95 -15.65
CA TRP A 271 -12.30 -5.00 -14.26
C TRP A 271 -11.96 -3.73 -13.47
N ARG A 272 -10.91 -3.01 -13.89
CA ARG A 272 -10.44 -1.74 -13.30
C ARG A 272 -10.24 -1.80 -11.78
N ASN A 273 -9.59 -2.86 -11.32
CA ASN A 273 -9.17 -3.01 -9.92
C ASN A 273 -7.67 -3.29 -9.84
N GLY A 274 -6.93 -2.57 -9.01
CA GLY A 274 -5.48 -2.70 -8.99
C GLY A 274 -4.70 -1.68 -8.17
N LEU A 275 -3.39 -1.76 -8.29
CA LEU A 275 -2.41 -0.81 -7.78
C LEU A 275 -1.76 -0.05 -8.94
N TRP A 276 -1.70 1.27 -8.83
CA TRP A 276 -0.95 2.16 -9.73
C TRP A 276 0.21 2.78 -8.96
N LEU A 277 1.42 2.25 -9.15
CA LEU A 277 2.60 2.55 -8.34
C LEU A 277 3.58 3.47 -9.08
N SER A 278 4.18 4.38 -8.32
CA SER A 278 5.36 5.19 -8.66
C SER A 278 5.31 6.02 -9.95
N SER A 279 4.16 6.10 -10.62
CA SER A 279 3.95 6.93 -11.81
C SER A 279 2.88 7.99 -11.55
N THR A 280 3.13 9.20 -12.03
CA THR A 280 2.18 10.33 -11.98
C THR A 280 1.75 10.78 -13.38
N GLU A 281 1.99 9.94 -14.38
CA GLU A 281 1.60 10.21 -15.77
C GLU A 281 0.09 10.08 -15.95
N SER A 282 -0.57 11.22 -16.15
CA SER A 282 -2.03 11.30 -16.13
C SER A 282 -2.71 10.57 -17.29
N THR A 283 -2.08 10.51 -18.46
CA THR A 283 -2.68 9.90 -19.66
C THR A 283 -2.76 8.39 -19.53
N GLU A 284 -1.65 7.74 -19.13
CA GLU A 284 -1.64 6.30 -18.89
C GLU A 284 -2.55 5.93 -17.71
N ALA A 285 -2.51 6.70 -16.62
CA ALA A 285 -3.38 6.49 -15.46
C ALA A 285 -4.87 6.57 -15.82
N ALA A 286 -5.26 7.57 -16.62
CA ALA A 286 -6.65 7.74 -17.05
C ALA A 286 -7.16 6.56 -17.89
N SER A 287 -6.29 5.90 -18.67
CA SER A 287 -6.65 4.68 -19.43
C SER A 287 -7.09 3.52 -18.53
N MET A 288 -6.65 3.53 -17.26
CA MET A 288 -7.01 2.56 -16.23
C MET A 288 -8.11 3.06 -15.28
N GLY A 289 -8.63 4.27 -15.50
CA GLY A 289 -9.61 4.90 -14.63
C GLY A 289 -9.01 5.58 -13.38
N VAL A 290 -7.67 5.65 -13.29
CA VAL A 290 -6.96 6.28 -12.16
C VAL A 290 -6.85 7.78 -12.40
N ARG A 291 -7.18 8.58 -11.38
CA ARG A 291 -7.13 10.05 -11.44
C ARG A 291 -5.94 10.57 -10.64
N ILE A 292 -4.95 11.12 -11.34
CA ILE A 292 -3.80 11.77 -10.71
C ILE A 292 -4.16 13.20 -10.26
N PRO A 293 -4.10 13.51 -8.95
CA PRO A 293 -4.33 14.85 -8.41
C PRO A 293 -3.34 15.87 -8.99
N LEU A 294 -3.80 17.12 -9.17
CA LEU A 294 -2.99 18.19 -9.80
C LEU A 294 -1.67 18.46 -9.07
N ASN A 295 -1.67 18.38 -7.74
CA ASN A 295 -0.49 18.59 -6.90
C ASN A 295 0.56 17.46 -7.00
N LEU A 296 0.22 16.32 -7.61
CA LEU A 296 1.11 15.16 -7.78
C LEU A 296 1.56 14.97 -9.23
N ARG A 297 0.93 15.63 -10.21
CA ARG A 297 1.33 15.50 -11.62
C ARG A 297 2.79 15.89 -11.82
N ASN A 298 3.51 15.07 -12.59
CA ASN A 298 4.94 15.24 -12.91
C ASN A 298 5.88 15.20 -11.70
N LYS A 299 5.41 14.75 -10.53
CA LYS A 299 6.28 14.49 -9.37
C LYS A 299 6.75 13.05 -9.39
N ALA A 300 8.00 12.85 -9.00
CA ALA A 300 8.51 11.52 -8.67
C ALA A 300 7.81 11.01 -7.41
N MET A 301 7.42 9.74 -7.44
CA MET A 301 6.81 9.06 -6.31
C MET A 301 7.77 7.95 -5.87
N PRO A 302 7.99 7.76 -4.56
CA PRO A 302 8.87 6.71 -4.09
C PRO A 302 8.33 5.32 -4.48
N PRO A 303 9.20 4.30 -4.53
CA PRO A 303 8.79 2.92 -4.75
C PRO A 303 7.69 2.49 -3.77
N GLY A 304 6.67 1.81 -4.26
CA GLY A 304 5.54 1.35 -3.44
C GLY A 304 4.49 2.43 -3.11
N ARG A 305 4.75 3.72 -3.40
CA ARG A 305 3.71 4.75 -3.29
C ARG A 305 2.84 4.77 -4.53
N GLY A 306 1.53 4.81 -4.34
CA GLY A 306 0.62 4.74 -5.46
C GLY A 306 -0.85 4.76 -5.08
N PHE A 307 -1.70 4.48 -6.06
CA PHE A 307 -3.14 4.44 -5.88
C PHE A 307 -3.64 3.00 -5.88
N LEU A 308 -4.29 2.56 -4.81
CA LEU A 308 -5.19 1.42 -4.85
C LEU A 308 -6.50 1.91 -5.45
N PHE A 309 -6.89 1.35 -6.58
CA PHE A 309 -8.06 1.81 -7.34
C PHE A 309 -9.04 0.68 -7.60
N SER A 310 -10.31 1.04 -7.60
CA SER A 310 -11.45 0.23 -8.00
C SER A 310 -12.36 1.06 -8.91
N PRO A 311 -13.40 0.48 -9.54
CA PRO A 311 -14.34 1.26 -10.35
C PRO A 311 -15.02 2.43 -9.60
N SER A 312 -15.18 2.31 -8.27
CA SER A 312 -15.90 3.27 -7.44
C SER A 312 -15.01 4.17 -6.57
N SER A 313 -13.75 3.82 -6.36
CA SER A 313 -12.89 4.51 -5.40
C SER A 313 -11.41 4.45 -5.80
N GLN A 314 -10.63 5.40 -5.29
CA GLN A 314 -9.17 5.32 -5.29
C GLN A 314 -8.62 5.86 -3.98
N ILE A 315 -7.56 5.24 -3.47
CA ILE A 315 -6.88 5.63 -2.23
C ILE A 315 -5.40 5.76 -2.54
N LEU A 316 -4.81 6.91 -2.21
CA LEU A 316 -3.36 7.09 -2.22
C LEU A 316 -2.78 6.40 -0.98
N LEU A 317 -1.84 5.48 -1.18
CA LEU A 317 -1.19 4.74 -0.12
C LEU A 317 0.32 4.59 -0.36
N GLN A 318 1.02 4.28 0.71
CA GLN A 318 2.33 3.63 0.67
C GLN A 318 2.13 2.14 0.95
N VAL A 319 2.40 1.30 -0.04
CA VAL A 319 2.45 -0.16 0.15
C VAL A 319 3.58 -0.48 1.12
N ALA A 320 3.27 -1.30 2.12
CA ALA A 320 4.25 -1.74 3.09
C ALA A 320 5.29 -2.66 2.45
N SER A 321 6.47 -2.72 3.04
CA SER A 321 7.54 -3.62 2.61
C SER A 321 7.88 -4.59 3.74
N PRO A 322 7.97 -5.91 3.44
CA PRO A 322 8.46 -6.90 4.39
C PRO A 322 9.98 -6.85 4.59
N GLU A 323 10.70 -6.06 3.78
CA GLU A 323 12.15 -5.87 3.85
C GLU A 323 12.55 -4.57 4.55
N SER A 324 11.59 -3.70 4.85
CA SER A 324 11.86 -2.45 5.55
C SER A 324 11.79 -2.67 7.06
N THR A 325 12.82 -2.20 7.78
CA THR A 325 12.76 -2.04 9.24
C THR A 325 12.05 -0.73 9.54
N GLY A 326 10.81 -0.84 10.02
CA GLY A 326 10.02 0.33 10.40
C GLY A 326 10.68 1.15 11.49
N SER A 327 10.24 2.40 11.63
CA SER A 327 10.75 3.32 12.66
C SER A 327 10.20 3.04 14.07
N GLY A 328 9.27 2.09 14.21
CA GLY A 328 8.33 2.10 15.33
C GLY A 328 8.38 0.98 16.37
N GLU A 329 8.72 -0.27 16.03
CA GLU A 329 8.39 -1.38 16.95
C GLU A 329 9.48 -2.45 17.07
N GLN A 330 10.11 -2.51 18.25
CA GLN A 330 11.01 -3.59 18.64
C GLN A 330 10.23 -4.92 18.65
N GLY A 331 10.66 -5.92 17.88
CA GLY A 331 10.12 -7.28 17.91
C GLY A 331 9.49 -7.79 16.62
N HIS A 332 9.29 -6.95 15.61
CA HIS A 332 8.83 -7.41 14.29
C HIS A 332 9.96 -8.03 13.45
N PRO A 333 9.65 -9.05 12.63
CA PRO A 333 10.59 -9.52 11.62
C PRO A 333 10.98 -8.40 10.65
N SER A 334 12.26 -8.38 10.24
CA SER A 334 12.87 -7.29 9.45
C SER A 334 13.16 -7.65 7.99
N SER A 335 12.84 -8.88 7.60
CA SER A 335 13.03 -9.40 6.24
C SER A 335 11.90 -10.33 5.86
N LEU A 336 11.67 -10.48 4.56
CA LEU A 336 10.67 -11.41 4.05
C LEU A 336 10.89 -12.85 4.55
N GLY A 337 12.13 -13.33 4.57
CA GLY A 337 12.46 -14.66 5.11
C GLY A 337 12.09 -14.80 6.59
N SER A 338 12.38 -13.79 7.41
CA SER A 338 12.02 -13.80 8.84
C SER A 338 10.50 -13.74 9.07
N TRP A 339 9.75 -13.04 8.22
CA TRP A 339 8.29 -13.04 8.25
C TRP A 339 7.71 -14.41 7.93
N VAL A 340 8.28 -15.09 6.92
CA VAL A 340 7.90 -16.45 6.55
C VAL A 340 8.16 -17.43 7.70
N GLU A 341 9.32 -17.33 8.37
CA GLU A 341 9.61 -18.14 9.55
C GLU A 341 8.64 -17.88 10.72
N ALA A 342 8.23 -16.63 10.92
CA ALA A 342 7.24 -16.28 11.94
C ALA A 342 5.87 -16.93 11.66
N ILE A 343 5.41 -16.90 10.40
CA ILE A 343 4.17 -17.57 9.97
C ILE A 343 4.26 -19.08 10.16
N LEU A 344 5.40 -19.69 9.82
CA LEU A 344 5.62 -21.13 9.96
C LEU A 344 5.58 -21.58 11.42
N LYS A 345 6.27 -20.87 12.32
CA LYS A 345 6.29 -21.18 13.76
C LYS A 345 4.90 -21.12 14.39
N ARG A 346 4.05 -20.21 13.91
CA ARG A 346 2.65 -20.08 14.34
C ARG A 346 1.76 -21.23 13.89
N GLY A 347 2.00 -21.78 12.71
CA GLY A 347 1.21 -22.91 12.18
C GLY A 347 1.50 -24.27 12.82
N THR A 348 2.59 -24.37 13.59
CA THR A 348 3.04 -25.61 14.25
C THR A 348 2.67 -25.73 15.73
N GLY A 349 2.08 -24.69 16.33
CA GLY A 349 1.66 -24.66 17.74
C GLY A 349 0.15 -24.73 17.90
#